data_AF-A0A938BA08-F1
#
_entry.id   AF-A0A938BA08-F1
#
_cell.length_a   1.000
_cell.length_b   1.000
_cell.length_c   1.000
_cell.angle_alpha   90.00
_cell.angle_beta   90.00
_cell.angle_gamma   90.00
#
_symmetry.space_group_name_H-M   'P 1'
#
loop_
_entity.id
_entity.type
_entity.pdbx_description
1 polymer ?
#
loop_
_entity_poly.entity_id
_entity_poly.type
_entity_poly.pdbx_seq_one_letter_code
_entity_poly.pdbx_strand_id
1 'polypeptide(L)'
;MEPMKRVELGKYVVSDPAICHGKLTFKGTRVLVGPVLAAFAQGDTKEEILKSWPTITWEAVHEAQMLAVEKLIADYPGAPQPWEERVAQEIEERERRRQLRAQRREQKKAEASK
;
A
#
# COMPACT_ATOMS: atom_id res chain seq x y z
N MET A 1 1.68 8.48 34.93
CA MET A 1 1.53 7.89 33.58
C MET A 1 2.46 8.68 32.69
N GLU A 2 3.52 8.06 32.16
CA GLU A 2 4.38 8.77 31.21
C GLU A 2 3.56 9.19 29.98
N PRO A 3 3.71 10.42 29.47
CA PRO A 3 3.00 10.82 28.26
C PRO A 3 3.48 9.91 27.13
N MET A 4 2.56 9.15 26.53
CA MET A 4 2.88 8.36 25.36
C MET A 4 3.50 9.30 24.32
N LYS A 5 4.60 8.86 23.71
CA LYS A 5 5.33 9.65 22.72
C LYS A 5 4.81 9.31 21.33
N ARG A 6 4.87 10.29 20.42
CA ARG A 6 4.64 10.08 19.00
C ARG A 6 5.64 9.06 18.45
N VAL A 7 5.14 8.07 17.71
CA VAL A 7 5.92 7.03 17.04
C VAL A 7 5.71 7.16 15.54
N GLU A 8 6.81 7.31 14.81
CA GLU A 8 6.84 7.28 13.34
C GLU A 8 7.00 5.82 12.90
N LEU A 9 6.05 5.27 12.15
CA LEU A 9 6.09 3.86 11.70
C LEU A 9 6.64 3.73 10.27
N GLY A 10 6.58 4.81 9.48
CA GLY A 10 7.03 4.83 8.10
C GLY A 10 7.16 6.25 7.58
N LYS A 11 7.12 6.45 6.25
CA LYS A 11 7.12 7.78 5.62
C LYS A 11 5.76 8.47 5.76
N TYR A 12 4.67 7.72 5.78
CA TYR A 12 3.29 8.20 5.77
C TYR A 12 2.45 7.75 6.96
N VAL A 13 2.88 6.76 7.76
CA VAL A 13 2.10 6.29 8.92
C VAL A 13 2.71 6.74 10.26
N VAL A 14 1.87 7.21 11.17
CA VAL A 14 2.25 7.68 12.51
C VAL A 14 1.23 7.27 13.58
N SER A 15 1.71 7.00 14.79
CA SER A 15 0.91 6.92 16.01
C SER A 15 1.25 8.13 16.88
N ASP A 16 0.30 9.04 17.06
CA ASP A 16 0.49 10.24 17.88
C ASP A 16 -0.61 10.30 18.95
N PRO A 17 -0.30 10.24 20.24
CA PRO A 17 -1.30 10.28 21.31
C PRO A 17 -2.17 11.54 21.31
N ALA A 18 -1.68 12.65 20.75
CA ALA A 18 -2.46 13.87 20.55
C ALA A 18 -3.43 13.79 19.35
N ILE A 19 -3.26 12.80 18.46
CA ILE A 19 -4.06 12.61 17.25
C ILE A 19 -4.84 11.29 17.36
N CYS A 20 -6.17 11.37 17.35
CA CYS A 20 -7.03 10.19 17.40
C CYS A 20 -6.68 9.20 18.54
N HIS A 21 -6.19 9.72 19.68
CA HIS A 21 -5.78 8.96 20.87
C HIS A 21 -4.68 7.92 20.61
N GLY A 22 -3.72 8.23 19.73
CA GLY A 22 -2.61 7.32 19.42
C GLY A 22 -2.95 6.22 18.42
N LYS A 23 -4.17 6.21 17.88
CA LYS A 23 -4.50 5.32 16.75
C LYS A 23 -3.66 5.69 15.53
N LEU A 24 -3.36 4.69 14.70
CA LEU A 24 -2.61 4.90 13.47
C LEU A 24 -3.35 5.86 12.53
N THR A 25 -2.64 6.89 12.10
CA THR A 25 -3.12 7.89 11.15
C THR A 25 -2.11 8.09 10.02
N PHE A 26 -2.60 8.57 8.88
CA PHE A 26 -1.71 9.06 7.84
C PHE A 26 -1.17 10.44 8.21
N LYS A 27 0.14 10.65 8.09
CA LYS A 27 0.84 11.87 8.48
C LYS A 27 0.21 13.11 7.85
N GLY A 28 0.07 14.15 8.66
CA GLY A 28 -0.56 15.40 8.24
C GLY A 28 -2.08 15.32 8.10
N THR A 29 -2.70 14.19 8.46
CA THR A 29 -4.15 13.99 8.39
C THR A 29 -4.71 13.43 9.70
N ARG A 30 -6.04 13.46 9.84
CA ARG A 30 -6.77 12.71 10.87
C ARG A 30 -7.44 11.45 10.31
N VAL A 31 -7.00 11.00 9.14
CA VAL A 31 -7.52 9.78 8.51
C VAL A 31 -6.89 8.58 9.18
N LEU A 32 -7.73 7.72 9.76
CA LEU A 32 -7.32 6.49 10.41
C LEU A 32 -6.88 5.46 9.38
N VAL A 33 -5.77 4.76 9.64
CA VAL A 33 -5.29 3.70 8.76
C VAL A 33 -6.25 2.51 8.71
N GLY A 34 -6.83 2.14 9.85
CA GLY A 34 -7.73 0.97 9.98
C GLY A 34 -8.91 0.97 9.01
N PRO A 35 -9.77 2.01 9.00
CA PRO A 35 -10.90 2.09 8.07
C PRO A 35 -10.48 2.06 6.59
N VAL A 36 -9.35 2.67 6.23
CA VAL A 36 -8.85 2.66 4.85
C VAL A 36 -8.42 1.26 4.42
N LEU A 37 -7.68 0.54 5.27
CA LEU A 37 -7.32 -0.85 5.00
C LEU A 37 -8.55 -1.77 4.98
N ALA A 38 -9.55 -1.51 5.83
CA ALA A 38 -10.79 -2.27 5.83
C ALA A 38 -11.62 -2.07 4.56
N ALA A 39 -11.69 -0.84 4.04
CA ALA A 39 -12.33 -0.54 2.77
C ALA A 39 -11.60 -1.24 1.60
N PHE A 40 -10.27 -1.15 1.58
CA PHE A 40 -9.46 -1.88 0.60
C PHE A 40 -9.70 -3.40 0.66
N ALA A 41 -9.75 -3.98 1.85
CA ALA A 41 -10.02 -5.42 2.04
C ALA A 41 -11.44 -5.83 1.61
N GLN A 42 -12.41 -4.91 1.64
CA GLN A 42 -13.77 -5.13 1.16
C GLN A 42 -13.89 -5.03 -0.38
N GLY A 43 -12.81 -4.64 -1.07
CA GLY A 43 -12.75 -4.59 -2.53
C GLY A 43 -12.82 -3.19 -3.12
N ASP A 44 -12.79 -2.13 -2.31
CA ASP A 44 -12.76 -0.76 -2.82
C ASP A 44 -11.52 -0.55 -3.69
N THR A 45 -11.74 0.01 -4.88
CA THR A 45 -10.69 0.35 -5.84
C THR A 45 -9.84 1.51 -5.33
N LYS A 46 -8.65 1.69 -5.93
CA LYS A 46 -7.79 2.85 -5.67
C LYS A 46 -8.57 4.16 -5.84
N GLU A 47 -9.35 4.26 -6.90
CA GLU A 47 -10.13 5.46 -7.23
C GLU A 47 -11.21 5.73 -6.18
N GLU A 48 -11.89 4.70 -5.69
CA GLU A 48 -12.91 4.82 -4.63
C GLU A 48 -12.30 5.21 -3.29
N ILE A 49 -11.16 4.61 -2.93
CA ILE A 49 -10.43 4.96 -1.70
C ILE A 49 -9.98 6.43 -1.75
N LEU A 50 -9.36 6.87 -2.83
CA LEU A 50 -8.90 8.27 -2.95
C LEU A 50 -10.07 9.25 -3.06
N LYS A 51 -11.23 8.82 -3.56
CA LYS A 51 -12.45 9.62 -3.55
C LYS A 51 -13.02 9.77 -2.14
N SER A 52 -13.00 8.70 -1.33
CA SER A 52 -13.47 8.70 0.06
C SER A 52 -12.52 9.46 0.99
N TRP A 53 -11.22 9.41 0.73
CA TRP A 53 -10.18 10.11 1.49
C TRP A 53 -9.27 10.94 0.57
N PRO A 54 -9.72 12.12 0.10
CA PRO A 54 -8.98 12.92 -0.88
C PRO A 54 -7.68 13.53 -0.33
N THR A 55 -7.49 13.52 1.00
CA THR A 55 -6.30 14.08 1.65
C THR A 55 -5.14 13.10 1.77
N ILE A 56 -5.34 11.82 1.43
CA ILE A 56 -4.28 10.81 1.45
C ILE A 56 -3.86 10.46 0.03
N THR A 57 -2.63 9.97 -0.11
CA THR A 57 -2.12 9.50 -1.39
C THR A 57 -2.15 7.99 -1.48
N TRP A 58 -2.10 7.45 -2.69
CA TRP A 58 -2.06 6.00 -2.87
C TRP A 58 -0.77 5.39 -2.31
N GLU A 59 0.34 6.12 -2.37
CA GLU A 59 1.62 5.73 -1.78
C GLU A 59 1.49 5.56 -0.27
N ALA A 60 0.70 6.41 0.40
CA ALA A 60 0.43 6.30 1.82
C ALA A 60 -0.38 5.03 2.14
N VAL A 61 -1.42 4.75 1.36
CA VAL A 61 -2.23 3.52 1.50
C VAL A 61 -1.36 2.27 1.28
N HIS A 62 -0.52 2.28 0.25
CA HIS A 62 0.39 1.18 -0.06
C HIS A 62 1.42 0.94 1.05
N GLU A 63 2.01 2.00 1.63
CA GLU A 63 2.89 1.85 2.79
C GLU A 63 2.15 1.21 3.98
N ALA A 64 0.91 1.64 4.24
CA ALA A 64 0.12 1.04 5.31
C ALA A 64 -0.17 -0.45 5.07
N GLN A 65 -0.40 -0.87 3.82
CA GLN A 65 -0.54 -2.28 3.47
C GLN A 65 0.74 -3.07 3.75
N MET A 66 1.90 -2.54 3.34
CA MET A 66 3.19 -3.17 3.56
C MET A 66 3.50 -3.34 5.04
N LEU A 67 3.29 -2.30 5.85
CA LEU A 67 3.47 -2.35 7.30
C LEU A 67 2.52 -3.38 7.95
N ALA A 68 1.28 -3.48 7.46
CA ALA A 68 0.34 -4.49 7.97
C ALA A 68 0.79 -5.92 7.65
N VAL A 69 1.28 -6.16 6.43
CA VAL A 69 1.84 -7.46 6.03
C VAL A 69 3.07 -7.81 6.86
N GLU A 70 4.03 -6.89 6.96
CA GLU A 70 5.25 -7.08 7.74
C GLU A 70 4.93 -7.41 9.19
N LYS A 71 4.02 -6.64 9.80
CA LYS A 71 3.63 -6.84 11.19
C LYS A 71 2.93 -8.19 11.39
N LEU A 72 2.03 -8.57 10.48
CA LEU A 72 1.35 -9.86 10.55
C LEU A 72 2.33 -11.03 10.41
N ILE A 73 3.26 -10.98 9.46
CA ILE A 73 4.27 -12.04 9.28
C ILE A 73 5.19 -12.13 10.50
N ALA A 74 5.65 -10.99 11.02
CA ALA A 74 6.50 -10.94 12.20
C ALA A 74 5.82 -11.52 13.44
N ASP A 75 4.51 -11.30 13.59
CA ASP A 75 3.73 -11.81 14.72
C ASP A 75 3.45 -13.33 14.61
N TYR A 76 3.54 -13.92 13.40
CA TYR A 76 3.25 -15.34 13.13
C TYR A 76 4.34 -16.02 12.26
N PRO A 77 5.57 -16.21 12.78
CA PRO A 77 6.72 -16.69 12.00
C PRO A 77 6.65 -18.16 11.55
N GLY A 78 5.62 -18.91 11.97
CA GLY A 78 5.45 -20.35 11.67
C GLY A 78 4.57 -20.68 10.47
N ALA A 79 4.07 -19.68 9.74
CA ALA A 79 3.28 -19.93 8.54
C ALA A 79 4.20 -20.44 7.41
N PRO A 80 4.00 -21.66 6.88
CA PRO A 80 4.71 -22.08 5.67
C PRO A 80 4.35 -21.09 4.56
N GLN A 81 5.33 -20.57 3.81
CA GLN A 81 5.09 -19.61 2.72
C GLN A 81 5.24 -20.26 1.32
N PRO A 82 4.33 -21.17 0.89
CA PRO A 82 4.33 -21.73 -0.46
C PRO A 82 3.83 -20.73 -1.52
N TRP A 83 3.60 -19.48 -1.15
CA TRP A 83 3.18 -18.41 -2.04
C TRP A 83 4.30 -17.41 -2.33
N GLU A 84 5.46 -17.45 -1.67
CA GLU A 84 6.57 -16.55 -2.02
C GLU A 84 7.02 -16.75 -3.47
N GLU A 85 7.21 -18.00 -3.89
CA GLU A 85 7.57 -18.32 -5.28
C GLU A 85 6.42 -18.00 -6.26
N ARG A 86 5.17 -18.32 -5.91
CA ARG A 86 4.01 -18.04 -6.79
C ARG A 86 3.72 -16.55 -6.91
N VAL A 87 3.79 -15.80 -5.82
CA VAL A 87 3.58 -14.35 -5.81
C VAL A 87 4.74 -13.64 -6.50
N ALA A 88 5.99 -14.08 -6.30
CA ALA A 88 7.13 -13.56 -7.05
C ALA A 88 6.95 -13.81 -8.55
N GLN A 89 6.58 -15.04 -8.95
CA GLN A 89 6.29 -15.37 -10.34
C GLN A 89 5.14 -14.53 -10.91
N GLU A 90 4.05 -14.33 -10.17
CA GLU A 90 2.93 -13.49 -10.59
C GLU A 90 3.31 -12.01 -10.72
N ILE A 91 4.12 -11.48 -9.81
CA ILE A 91 4.63 -10.10 -9.86
C ILE A 91 5.53 -9.93 -11.09
N GLU A 92 6.52 -10.80 -11.27
CA GLU A 92 7.42 -10.80 -12.43
C GLU A 92 6.63 -10.93 -13.74
N GLU A 93 5.63 -11.80 -13.78
CA GLU A 93 4.80 -12.00 -14.97
C GLU A 93 3.94 -10.76 -15.27
N ARG A 94 3.39 -10.10 -14.23
CA ARG A 94 2.67 -8.83 -14.38
C ARG A 94 3.58 -7.72 -14.92
N GLU A 95 4.82 -7.63 -14.44
CA GLU A 95 5.82 -6.67 -14.95
C GLU A 95 6.22 -6.97 -16.39
N ARG A 96 6.48 -8.23 -16.72
CA ARG A 96 6.76 -8.68 -18.09
C ARG A 96 5.62 -8.33 -19.05
N ARG A 97 4.36 -8.54 -18.63
CA ARG A 97 3.17 -8.16 -19.41
C ARG A 97 3.11 -6.64 -19.62
N ARG A 98 3.49 -5.83 -18.63
CA ARG A 98 3.55 -4.35 -18.76
C ARG A 98 4.64 -3.92 -19.73
N GLN A 99 5.84 -4.49 -19.63
CA GLN A 99 6.97 -4.19 -20.53
C GLN A 99 6.65 -4.57 -21.98
N LEU A 100 6.10 -5.76 -22.22
CA LEU A 100 5.72 -6.20 -23.56
C LEU A 100 4.66 -5.26 -24.18
N ARG A 101 3.69 -4.79 -23.38
CA ARG A 101 2.69 -3.81 -23.84
C ARG A 101 3.33 -2.46 -24.17
N ALA A 102 4.30 -2.01 -23.40
CA ALA A 102 5.03 -0.77 -23.68
C ALA A 102 5.85 -0.89 -24.97
N GLN A 103 6.62 -1.97 -25.14
CA GLN A 103 7.41 -2.25 -26.35
C GLN A 103 6.52 -2.30 -27.60
N ARG A 104 5.37 -3.00 -27.53
CA ARG A 104 4.40 -3.04 -28.64
C ARG A 104 3.84 -1.67 -29.01
N ARG A 105 3.67 -0.77 -28.03
CA ARG A 105 3.24 0.61 -28.30
C ARG A 105 4.34 1.43 -28.98
N GLU A 106 5.59 1.26 -28.57
CA GLU A 106 6.74 1.92 -29.19
C GLU A 106 6.99 1.43 -30.61
N GLN A 107 6.96 0.12 -30.85
CA GLN A 107 7.09 -0.47 -32.18
C GLN A 107 6.03 0.06 -33.14
N LYS A 108 4.75 0.06 -32.72
CA LYS A 108 3.66 0.62 -33.52
C LYS A 108 3.85 2.11 -33.83
N LYS A 109 4.40 2.90 -32.90
CA LYS A 109 4.71 4.32 -33.13
C LYS A 109 5.86 4.49 -34.13
N ALA A 110 6.91 3.68 -34.03
CA ALA A 110 8.06 3.72 -34.94
C ALA A 110 7.68 3.29 -36.36
N GLU A 111 6.83 2.26 -36.50
CA GLU A 111 6.29 1.81 -37.79
C GLU A 111 5.36 2.85 -38.43
N ALA A 112 4.53 3.53 -37.64
CA ALA A 112 3.64 4.59 -38.15
C ALA A 112 4.39 5.88 -38.54
N SER A 113 5.66 6.02 -38.14
CA SER A 113 6.51 7.17 -38.46
C SER A 113 7.45 6.91 -39.66
N LYS A 114 7.36 5.74 -40.29
CA LYS A 114 8.20 5.31 -41.42
C LYS A 114 7.35 5.16 -42.67
#